data_AF-A0A942HP71-F1
#
_entry.id   AF-A0A942HP71-F1
#
_cell.length_a   1.000
_cell.length_b   1.000
_cell.length_c   1.000
_cell.angle_alpha   90.00
_cell.angle_beta   90.00
_cell.angle_gamma   90.00
#
_symmetry.space_group_name_H-M   'P 1'
#
loop_
_entity.id
_entity.type
_entity.pdbx_description
1 polymer ?
#
loop_
_entity_poly.entity_id
_entity_poly.type
_entity_poly.pdbx_seq_one_letter_code
_entity_poly.pdbx_strand_id
1 'polypeptide(L)'
;MIRTIGAPPQPHRRRRRAKGVAPEPPAEPLPLARATAIRAFAPFADEEAARLWLERATEAEETVDEIVAGAVALLNRALHAQWVAAAEAHSAELTPERAVAVRIGFGAGEEVADGRFGEAREVDVWATGSSRRRRREEGMRPQERVAAVLGGRERLEVCETLLLRARADLDAGRRREAALQLRVGLEALLAELGDPARDPAHTEDLETLRENRGEAKEAANAALTGELPEQRLAQVEELLGICERMLRRRRVLRG
;
A
#
# COMPACT_ATOMS: atom_id res chain seq x y z
N MET A 1 -15.63 -16.49 -37.61
CA MET A 1 -17.10 -16.56 -37.43
C MET A 1 -17.38 -17.80 -36.60
N ILE A 2 -17.68 -17.65 -35.31
CA ILE A 2 -17.85 -18.78 -34.36
C ILE A 2 -19.35 -18.94 -34.10
N ARG A 3 -19.90 -20.12 -34.37
CA ARG A 3 -21.31 -20.46 -34.18
C ARG A 3 -21.41 -21.65 -33.23
N THR A 4 -22.13 -21.46 -32.12
CA THR A 4 -22.49 -22.55 -31.20
C THR A 4 -23.72 -23.27 -31.76
N ILE A 5 -23.58 -24.55 -32.09
CA ILE A 5 -24.69 -25.43 -32.48
C ILE A 5 -24.91 -26.41 -31.33
N GLY A 6 -26.13 -26.48 -30.79
CA GLY A 6 -26.55 -27.50 -29.82
C GLY A 6 -26.65 -27.08 -28.35
N ALA A 7 -26.43 -25.80 -28.00
CA ALA A 7 -26.74 -25.33 -26.65
C ALA A 7 -28.26 -25.07 -26.53
N PRO A 8 -29.01 -25.78 -25.66
CA PRO A 8 -30.41 -25.48 -25.44
C PRO A 8 -30.56 -24.04 -24.92
N PRO A 9 -31.60 -23.30 -25.34
CA PRO A 9 -31.80 -21.92 -24.91
C PRO A 9 -31.92 -21.88 -23.39
N GLN A 10 -31.25 -20.91 -22.75
CA GLN A 10 -31.41 -20.69 -21.32
C GLN A 10 -32.90 -20.42 -21.03
N PRO A 11 -33.53 -21.17 -20.11
CA PRO A 11 -34.94 -20.94 -19.81
C PRO A 11 -35.10 -19.51 -19.28
N HIS A 12 -36.07 -18.79 -19.84
CA HIS A 12 -36.45 -17.45 -19.38
C HIS A 12 -36.82 -17.50 -17.89
N ARG A 13 -35.89 -17.13 -17.02
CA ARG A 13 -36.14 -16.99 -15.59
C ARG A 13 -37.05 -15.77 -15.41
N ARG A 14 -38.35 -16.00 -15.20
CA ARG A 14 -39.24 -14.99 -14.58
C ARG A 14 -38.53 -14.46 -13.34
N ARG A 15 -38.34 -13.14 -13.24
CA ARG A 15 -37.78 -12.49 -12.05
C ARG A 15 -38.55 -12.98 -10.82
N ARG A 16 -37.91 -13.86 -10.05
CA ARG A 16 -38.47 -14.40 -8.81
C ARG A 16 -38.60 -13.22 -7.83
N ARG A 17 -39.80 -13.00 -7.30
CA ARG A 17 -40.04 -12.03 -6.22
C ARG A 17 -39.08 -12.37 -5.07
N ALA A 18 -38.38 -11.37 -4.53
CA ALA A 18 -37.43 -11.56 -3.45
C ALA A 18 -38.12 -12.25 -2.26
N LYS A 19 -37.54 -13.35 -1.78
CA LYS A 19 -38.01 -14.09 -0.61
C LYS A 19 -37.23 -13.58 0.60
N GLY A 20 -37.91 -13.31 1.71
CA GLY A 20 -37.26 -12.98 2.97
C GLY A 20 -36.37 -14.14 3.43
N VAL A 21 -35.14 -13.82 3.85
CA VAL A 21 -34.17 -14.75 4.41
C VAL A 21 -34.19 -14.60 5.93
N ALA A 22 -34.00 -15.70 6.65
CA ALA A 22 -33.84 -15.68 8.10
C ALA A 22 -32.65 -14.78 8.51
N PRO A 23 -32.64 -14.21 9.72
CA PRO A 23 -31.51 -13.41 10.20
C PRO A 23 -30.22 -14.22 10.09
N GLU A 24 -29.16 -13.52 9.71
CA GLU A 24 -27.86 -14.12 9.38
C GLU A 24 -27.28 -14.81 10.62
N PRO A 25 -26.77 -16.05 10.50
CA PRO A 25 -26.05 -16.70 11.59
C PRO A 25 -24.81 -15.87 11.96
N PRO A 26 -24.24 -16.06 13.17
CA PRO A 26 -23.00 -15.41 13.54
C PRO A 26 -21.91 -15.69 12.50
N ALA A 27 -21.10 -14.66 12.19
CA ALA A 27 -20.06 -14.75 11.17
C ALA A 27 -19.08 -15.88 11.48
N GLU A 28 -18.79 -16.71 10.47
CA GLU A 28 -17.79 -17.77 10.59
C GLU A 28 -16.38 -17.16 10.73
N PRO A 29 -15.48 -17.77 11.54
CA PRO A 29 -14.10 -17.34 11.64
C PRO A 29 -13.39 -17.38 10.28
N LEU A 30 -12.74 -16.29 9.89
CA LEU A 30 -11.97 -16.23 8.65
C LEU A 30 -10.63 -16.96 8.81
N PRO A 31 -10.19 -17.75 7.80
CA PRO A 31 -8.86 -18.32 7.82
C PRO A 31 -7.81 -17.21 7.76
N LEU A 32 -6.83 -17.26 8.66
CA LEU A 32 -5.70 -16.34 8.68
C LEU A 32 -4.51 -16.94 7.94
N ALA A 33 -3.93 -16.17 7.02
CA ALA A 33 -2.66 -16.50 6.42
C ALA A 33 -1.52 -16.13 7.39
N ARG A 34 -0.53 -17.02 7.53
CA ARG A 34 0.72 -16.76 8.24
C ARG A 34 1.85 -16.71 7.22
N ALA A 35 2.69 -15.69 7.31
CA ALA A 35 3.92 -15.55 6.54
C ALA A 35 5.08 -15.27 7.48
N THR A 36 6.26 -15.81 7.16
CA THR A 36 7.49 -15.64 7.94
C THR A 36 8.59 -15.15 7.02
N ALA A 37 9.16 -13.99 7.36
CA ALA A 37 10.32 -13.44 6.68
C ALA A 37 11.59 -13.85 7.44
N ILE A 38 12.51 -14.54 6.77
CA ILE A 38 13.67 -15.17 7.41
C ILE A 38 14.96 -14.52 6.90
N ARG A 39 15.86 -14.15 7.83
CA ARG A 39 17.22 -13.69 7.52
C ARG A 39 18.17 -14.87 7.23
N ALA A 40 17.88 -15.63 6.18
CA ALA A 40 18.55 -16.90 5.90
C ALA A 40 20.08 -16.80 5.71
N PHE A 41 20.59 -15.66 5.24
CA PHE A 41 22.02 -15.47 4.93
C PHE A 41 22.82 -14.78 6.04
N ALA A 42 22.23 -14.60 7.22
CA ALA A 42 22.90 -14.04 8.39
C ALA A 42 22.57 -14.87 9.63
N PRO A 43 22.99 -16.15 9.69
CA PRO A 43 22.73 -17.01 10.84
C PRO A 43 23.45 -16.50 12.09
N PHE A 44 22.88 -16.78 13.26
CA PHE A 44 23.57 -16.58 14.52
C PHE A 44 24.62 -17.67 14.73
N ALA A 45 25.70 -17.34 15.45
CA ALA A 45 26.74 -18.30 15.78
C ALA A 45 26.23 -19.39 16.73
N ASP A 46 25.38 -19.01 17.69
CA ASP A 46 24.77 -19.88 18.67
C ASP A 46 23.44 -19.29 19.19
N GLU A 47 22.78 -20.03 20.08
CA GLU A 47 21.50 -19.64 20.67
C GLU A 47 21.63 -18.40 21.58
N GLU A 48 22.76 -18.23 22.27
CA GLU A 48 23.01 -17.09 23.15
C GLU A 48 23.08 -15.79 22.36
N ALA A 49 23.82 -15.80 21.24
CA ALA A 49 23.88 -14.68 20.31
C ALA A 49 22.51 -14.33 19.73
N ALA A 50 21.67 -15.34 19.45
CA ALA A 50 20.31 -15.15 18.97
C ALA A 50 19.40 -14.50 20.03
N ARG A 51 19.52 -14.93 21.29
CA ARG A 51 18.78 -14.36 22.43
C ARG A 51 19.17 -12.92 22.70
N LEU A 52 20.47 -12.63 22.75
CA LEU A 52 21.01 -11.26 22.89
C LEU A 52 20.62 -10.36 21.71
N TRP A 53 20.47 -10.92 20.51
CA TRP A 53 19.92 -10.17 19.38
C TRP A 53 18.44 -9.87 19.58
N LEU A 54 17.62 -10.84 19.98
CA LEU A 54 16.18 -10.66 20.19
C LEU A 54 15.90 -9.62 21.28
N GLU A 55 16.68 -9.63 22.37
CA GLU A 55 16.60 -8.62 23.43
C GLU A 55 16.82 -7.21 22.88
N ARG A 56 17.95 -6.98 22.21
CA ARG A 56 18.28 -5.66 21.63
C ARG A 56 17.30 -5.23 20.54
N ALA A 57 16.85 -6.18 19.72
CA ALA A 57 15.90 -5.94 18.63
C ALA A 57 14.53 -5.46 19.12
N THR A 58 14.19 -5.76 20.39
CA THR A 58 12.88 -5.44 20.98
C THR A 58 12.97 -4.43 22.13
N GLU A 59 14.15 -3.86 22.37
CA GLU A 59 14.39 -2.89 23.43
C GLU A 59 13.86 -1.48 23.09
N ALA A 60 14.00 -1.08 21.82
CA ALA A 60 13.59 0.24 21.34
C ALA A 60 12.53 0.13 20.24
N GLU A 61 11.52 1.01 20.30
CA GLU A 61 10.41 1.10 19.32
C GLU A 61 10.93 1.34 17.90
N GLU A 62 11.93 2.22 17.73
CA GLU A 62 12.55 2.50 16.43
C GLU A 62 13.18 1.25 15.80
N THR A 63 13.90 0.44 16.59
CA THR A 63 14.50 -0.82 16.12
C THR A 63 13.43 -1.83 15.71
N VAL A 64 12.33 -1.91 16.48
CA VAL A 64 11.19 -2.78 16.14
C VAL A 64 10.58 -2.35 14.80
N ASP A 65 10.33 -1.05 14.64
CA ASP A 65 9.74 -0.49 13.43
C ASP A 65 10.62 -0.77 12.19
N GLU A 66 11.94 -0.58 12.30
CA GLU A 66 12.88 -0.88 11.22
C GLU A 66 12.86 -2.37 10.81
N ILE A 67 12.87 -3.28 11.80
CA ILE A 67 12.84 -4.72 11.55
C ILE A 67 11.53 -5.12 10.88
N VAL A 68 10.40 -4.63 11.40
CA VAL A 68 9.07 -4.92 10.88
C VAL A 68 8.91 -4.35 9.47
N ALA A 69 9.33 -3.11 9.22
CA ALA A 69 9.30 -2.48 7.90
C ALA A 69 10.12 -3.28 6.89
N GLY A 70 11.33 -3.69 7.25
CA GLY A 70 12.19 -4.52 6.39
C GLY A 70 11.56 -5.88 6.05
N ALA A 71 10.93 -6.53 7.02
CA ALA A 71 10.24 -7.81 6.82
C ALA A 71 9.00 -7.66 5.92
N VAL A 72 8.16 -6.63 6.14
CA VAL A 72 7.00 -6.35 5.30
C VAL A 72 7.42 -6.02 3.87
N ALA A 73 8.48 -5.22 3.69
CA ALA A 73 9.03 -4.92 2.37
C ALA A 73 9.47 -6.18 1.62
N LEU A 74 10.10 -7.15 2.31
CA LEU A 74 10.47 -8.43 1.73
C LEU A 74 9.23 -9.23 1.26
N LEU A 75 8.20 -9.32 2.11
CA LEU A 75 6.97 -10.03 1.77
C LEU A 75 6.23 -9.36 0.59
N ASN A 76 6.15 -8.03 0.57
CA ASN A 76 5.54 -7.28 -0.53
C ASN A 76 6.29 -7.48 -1.85
N ARG A 77 7.62 -7.59 -1.83
CA ARG A 77 8.40 -7.96 -3.04
C ARG A 77 8.06 -9.36 -3.54
N ALA A 78 7.96 -10.34 -2.64
CA ALA A 78 7.63 -11.71 -3.01
C ALA A 78 6.21 -11.81 -3.59
N LEU A 79 5.24 -11.15 -2.94
CA LEU A 79 3.86 -11.06 -3.40
C LEU A 79 3.75 -10.36 -4.75
N HIS A 80 4.46 -9.26 -4.94
CA HIS A 80 4.50 -8.55 -6.22
C HIS A 80 5.01 -9.45 -7.35
N ALA A 81 6.12 -10.17 -7.13
CA ALA A 81 6.64 -11.13 -8.12
C ALA A 81 5.60 -12.22 -8.46
N GLN A 82 4.90 -12.73 -7.45
CA GLN A 82 3.82 -13.70 -7.65
C GLN A 82 2.66 -13.11 -8.47
N TRP A 83 2.22 -11.89 -8.18
CA TRP A 83 1.11 -11.25 -8.92
C TRP A 83 1.48 -10.97 -10.37
N VAL A 84 2.71 -10.49 -10.62
CA VAL A 84 3.21 -10.29 -11.99
C VAL A 84 3.25 -11.62 -12.74
N ALA A 85 3.75 -12.69 -12.11
CA ALA A 85 3.79 -14.01 -12.71
C ALA A 85 2.38 -14.59 -12.98
N ALA A 86 1.41 -14.27 -12.12
CA ALA A 86 0.01 -14.69 -12.26
C ALA A 86 -0.84 -13.76 -13.15
N ALA A 87 -0.26 -12.65 -13.65
CA ALA A 87 -0.97 -11.59 -14.37
C ALA A 87 -2.16 -10.99 -13.59
N GLU A 88 -2.01 -10.87 -12.26
CA GLU A 88 -3.02 -10.29 -11.37
C GLU A 88 -2.80 -8.79 -11.18
N ALA A 89 -3.82 -7.99 -11.54
CA ALA A 89 -3.70 -6.52 -11.57
C ALA A 89 -4.08 -5.81 -10.25
N HIS A 90 -4.78 -6.48 -9.34
CA HIS A 90 -5.27 -5.87 -8.11
C HIS A 90 -4.80 -6.68 -6.92
N SER A 91 -3.91 -6.07 -6.14
CA SER A 91 -3.64 -6.61 -4.82
C SER A 91 -3.32 -5.51 -3.82
N ALA A 92 -3.68 -5.78 -2.57
CA ALA A 92 -3.34 -4.94 -1.46
C ALA A 92 -1.91 -5.25 -1.00
N GLU A 93 -1.12 -4.21 -0.79
CA GLU A 93 0.13 -4.35 -0.07
C GLU A 93 -0.13 -4.69 1.39
N LEU A 94 0.77 -5.49 1.96
CA LEU A 94 0.80 -5.75 3.39
C LEU A 94 1.30 -4.49 4.09
N THR A 95 0.64 -4.14 5.19
CA THR A 95 1.12 -3.13 6.13
C THR A 95 1.10 -3.71 7.55
N PRO A 96 2.01 -3.30 8.45
CA PRO A 96 2.06 -3.82 9.81
C PRO A 96 0.72 -3.68 10.55
N GLU A 97 0.02 -2.57 10.35
CA GLU A 97 -1.22 -2.21 11.04
C GLU A 97 -2.40 -3.13 10.66
N ARG A 98 -2.28 -3.87 9.54
CA ARG A 98 -3.26 -4.85 9.08
C ARG A 98 -2.98 -6.27 9.57
N ALA A 99 -1.81 -6.52 10.17
CA ALA A 99 -1.48 -7.84 10.69
C ALA A 99 -2.27 -8.11 11.97
N VAL A 100 -2.77 -9.34 12.16
CA VAL A 100 -3.45 -9.71 13.42
C VAL A 100 -2.47 -9.80 14.60
N ALA A 101 -1.22 -10.15 14.32
CA ALA A 101 -0.12 -10.15 15.27
C ALA A 101 1.20 -10.09 14.49
N VAL A 102 2.22 -9.44 15.08
CA VAL A 102 3.58 -9.42 14.55
C VAL A 102 4.52 -9.97 15.60
N ARG A 103 5.38 -10.92 15.21
CA ARG A 103 6.34 -11.57 16.11
C ARG A 103 7.74 -11.47 15.55
N ILE A 104 8.69 -11.13 16.41
CA ILE A 104 10.13 -11.13 16.14
C ILE A 104 10.74 -12.25 16.97
N GLY A 105 11.56 -13.10 16.35
CA GLY A 105 12.12 -14.27 17.05
C GLY A 105 13.22 -14.97 16.27
N PHE A 106 13.74 -16.03 16.86
CA PHE A 106 14.73 -16.93 16.27
C PHE A 106 14.32 -18.39 16.46
N GLY A 107 14.94 -19.29 15.69
CA GLY A 107 14.71 -20.74 15.76
C GLY A 107 15.63 -21.46 14.79
N ALA A 108 15.61 -22.79 14.82
CA ALA A 108 16.32 -23.59 13.82
C ALA A 108 15.72 -23.35 12.43
N GLY A 109 16.53 -23.52 11.37
CA GLY A 109 16.14 -23.22 9.99
C GLY A 109 14.82 -23.86 9.56
N GLU A 110 14.62 -25.14 9.86
CA GLU A 110 13.39 -25.88 9.57
C GLU A 110 12.19 -25.36 10.39
N GLU A 111 12.42 -24.97 11.65
CA GLU A 111 11.35 -24.42 12.50
C GLU A 111 10.86 -23.09 11.94
N VAL A 112 11.77 -22.17 11.64
CA VAL A 112 11.41 -20.84 11.13
C VAL A 112 10.81 -20.91 9.72
N ALA A 113 11.22 -21.89 8.90
CA ALA A 113 10.60 -22.16 7.61
C ALA A 113 9.12 -22.55 7.73
N ASP A 114 8.76 -23.32 8.77
CA ASP A 114 7.37 -23.66 9.12
C ASP A 114 6.63 -22.52 9.84
N GLY A 115 7.30 -21.41 10.14
CA GLY A 115 6.78 -20.30 10.94
C GLY A 115 6.68 -20.61 12.43
N ARG A 116 7.53 -21.52 12.93
CA ARG A 116 7.75 -21.81 14.35
C ARG A 116 9.01 -21.10 14.82
N PHE A 117 9.00 -20.67 16.08
CA PHE A 117 10.15 -20.02 16.72
C PHE A 117 10.58 -20.85 17.92
N GLY A 118 11.88 -20.90 18.19
CA GLY A 118 12.40 -21.36 19.47
C GLY A 118 12.07 -20.35 20.56
N GLU A 119 12.30 -19.06 20.28
CA GLU A 119 11.86 -17.94 21.11
C GLU A 119 11.39 -16.78 20.22
N ALA A 120 10.29 -16.12 20.62
CA ALA A 120 9.77 -14.94 19.93
C ALA A 120 9.06 -13.99 20.90
N ARG A 121 9.04 -12.71 20.54
CA ARG A 121 8.30 -11.65 21.22
C ARG A 121 7.26 -11.08 20.26
N GLU A 122 6.03 -10.96 20.74
CA GLU A 122 4.98 -10.23 20.02
C GLU A 122 5.17 -8.73 20.24
N VAL A 123 5.12 -7.96 19.15
CA VAL A 123 5.37 -6.51 19.17
C VAL A 123 4.11 -5.74 18.84
N ASP A 124 3.89 -4.62 19.54
CA ASP A 124 2.73 -3.76 19.33
C ASP A 124 3.00 -2.77 18.18
N VAL A 125 2.64 -3.19 16.97
CA VAL A 125 2.70 -2.35 15.76
C VAL A 125 1.61 -1.28 15.70
N TRP A 126 0.71 -1.24 16.70
CA TRP A 126 -0.29 -0.21 16.85
C TRP A 126 0.06 0.79 17.95
N ALA A 127 1.21 0.75 18.63
CA ALA A 127 1.51 1.73 19.69
C ALA A 127 1.93 3.12 19.16
N THR A 128 2.37 3.20 17.89
CA THR A 128 3.03 4.37 17.32
C THR A 128 2.14 5.64 17.24
N GLY A 129 2.46 6.62 18.09
CA GLY A 129 2.42 8.06 17.79
C GLY A 129 1.10 8.86 17.79
N SER A 130 -0.09 8.28 17.63
CA SER A 130 -1.34 9.07 17.57
C SER A 130 -2.35 8.65 18.62
N SER A 131 -2.88 9.62 19.38
CA SER A 131 -3.90 9.35 20.41
C SER A 131 -5.06 8.51 19.86
N ARG A 132 -5.55 7.54 20.65
CA ARG A 132 -6.68 6.64 20.26
C ARG A 132 -7.93 7.38 19.75
N ARG A 133 -8.08 8.67 20.10
CA ARG A 133 -9.13 9.55 19.60
C ARG A 133 -8.84 10.04 18.18
N ARG A 134 -7.64 10.54 17.93
CA ARG A 134 -7.19 10.96 16.60
C ARG A 134 -7.24 9.81 15.59
N ARG A 135 -6.90 8.59 16.01
CA ARG A 135 -7.07 7.38 15.17
C ARG A 135 -8.50 7.03 14.84
N ARG A 136 -9.44 7.22 15.77
CA ARG A 136 -10.87 6.99 15.50
C ARG A 136 -11.42 8.02 14.52
N GLU A 137 -11.02 9.28 14.69
CA GLU A 137 -11.40 10.36 13.78
C GLU A 137 -10.74 10.21 12.38
N GLU A 138 -9.47 9.79 12.32
CA GLU A 138 -8.75 9.50 11.06
C GLU A 138 -9.22 8.20 10.39
N GLY A 139 -9.67 7.21 11.17
CA GLY A 139 -10.16 5.91 10.68
C GLY A 139 -11.56 5.95 10.07
N MET A 140 -12.42 6.92 10.46
CA MET A 140 -13.76 7.08 9.89
C MET A 140 -13.79 7.87 8.58
N ARG A 141 -12.85 8.79 8.36
CA ARG A 141 -12.77 9.61 7.12
C ARG A 141 -12.71 8.77 5.83
N PRO A 142 -11.95 7.66 5.75
CA PRO A 142 -11.98 6.78 4.58
C PRO A 142 -13.38 6.18 4.33
N GLN A 143 -14.11 5.79 5.37
CA GLN A 143 -15.42 5.15 5.27
C GLN A 143 -16.48 6.16 4.80
N GLU A 144 -16.44 7.37 5.33
CA GLU A 144 -17.30 8.49 4.90
C GLU A 144 -17.07 8.83 3.42
N ARG A 145 -15.80 8.86 3.00
CA ARG A 145 -15.43 9.11 1.61
C ARG A 145 -15.89 7.98 0.68
N VAL A 146 -15.71 6.72 1.08
CA VAL A 146 -16.23 5.57 0.34
C VAL A 146 -17.75 5.66 0.21
N ALA A 147 -18.47 6.01 1.28
CA ALA A 147 -19.91 6.22 1.23
C ALA A 147 -20.30 7.40 0.33
N ALA A 148 -19.52 8.48 0.27
CA ALA A 148 -19.74 9.60 -0.64
C ALA A 148 -19.55 9.18 -2.11
N VAL A 149 -18.52 8.40 -2.43
CA VAL A 149 -18.28 7.87 -3.77
C VAL A 149 -19.37 6.89 -4.19
N LEU A 150 -19.71 5.92 -3.34
CA LEU A 150 -20.78 4.96 -3.60
C LEU A 150 -22.16 5.63 -3.72
N GLY A 151 -22.38 6.69 -2.94
CA GLY A 151 -23.57 7.54 -3.02
C GLY A 151 -23.55 8.55 -4.17
N GLY A 152 -22.50 8.58 -5.00
CA GLY A 152 -22.36 9.49 -6.14
C GLY A 152 -22.15 10.97 -5.79
N ARG A 153 -21.92 11.29 -4.50
CA ARG A 153 -21.65 12.65 -4.00
C ARG A 153 -20.23 13.10 -4.26
N GLU A 154 -19.31 12.15 -4.46
CA GLU A 154 -17.93 12.39 -4.79
C GLU A 154 -17.49 11.50 -5.96
N ARG A 155 -16.49 11.94 -6.72
CA ARG A 155 -15.79 11.13 -7.71
C ARG A 155 -14.33 11.00 -7.32
N LEU A 156 -13.78 9.80 -7.49
CA LEU A 156 -12.34 9.59 -7.42
C LEU A 156 -11.70 10.18 -8.66
N GLU A 157 -10.65 10.95 -8.45
CA GLU A 157 -9.88 11.55 -9.54
C GLU A 157 -8.77 10.60 -9.98
N VAL A 158 -8.37 10.69 -11.25
CA VAL A 158 -7.38 9.79 -11.84
C VAL A 158 -6.02 10.00 -11.18
N CYS A 159 -5.66 11.26 -10.91
CA CYS A 159 -4.40 11.60 -10.25
C CYS A 159 -4.26 10.93 -8.89
N GLU A 160 -5.33 10.82 -8.11
CA GLU A 160 -5.28 10.19 -6.79
C GLU A 160 -4.86 8.73 -6.88
N THR A 161 -5.42 7.99 -7.83
CA THR A 161 -5.11 6.57 -8.00
C THR A 161 -3.68 6.39 -8.48
N LEU A 162 -3.24 7.21 -9.44
CA LEU A 162 -1.88 7.12 -10.00
C LEU A 162 -0.81 7.51 -8.98
N LEU A 163 -1.03 8.57 -8.21
CA LEU A 163 -0.07 9.04 -7.20
C LEU A 163 0.00 8.09 -6.00
N LEU A 164 -1.11 7.49 -5.58
CA LEU A 164 -1.11 6.47 -4.53
C LEU A 164 -0.33 5.21 -4.97
N ARG A 165 -0.47 4.79 -6.23
CA ARG A 165 0.34 3.70 -6.77
C ARG A 165 1.81 4.08 -6.87
N ALA A 166 2.12 5.32 -7.29
CA ALA A 166 3.49 5.79 -7.39
C ALA A 166 4.20 5.76 -6.02
N ARG A 167 3.48 6.13 -4.95
CA ARG A 167 3.97 6.02 -3.56
C ARG A 167 4.21 4.56 -3.16
N ALA A 168 3.22 3.69 -3.38
CA ALA A 168 3.36 2.27 -3.08
C ALA A 168 4.57 1.63 -3.81
N ASP A 169 4.75 1.97 -5.10
CA ASP A 169 5.90 1.52 -5.88
C ASP A 169 7.22 2.07 -5.33
N LEU A 170 7.27 3.35 -4.96
CA LEU A 170 8.45 3.97 -4.40
C LEU A 170 8.85 3.34 -3.05
N ASP A 171 7.89 3.17 -2.14
CA ASP A 171 8.10 2.59 -0.81
C ASP A 171 8.53 1.12 -0.91
N ALA A 172 8.08 0.41 -1.95
CA ALA A 172 8.50 -0.96 -2.24
C ALA A 172 9.83 -1.07 -3.01
N GLY A 173 10.49 0.06 -3.30
CA GLY A 173 11.75 0.10 -4.06
C GLY A 173 11.60 -0.12 -5.57
N ARG A 174 10.37 -0.10 -6.10
CA ARG A 174 10.05 -0.17 -7.54
C ARG A 174 10.20 1.21 -8.17
N ARG A 175 11.44 1.72 -8.13
CA ARG A 175 11.82 3.09 -8.48
C ARG A 175 11.40 3.48 -9.90
N ARG A 176 11.49 2.54 -10.85
CA ARG A 176 11.16 2.79 -12.26
C ARG A 176 9.66 2.96 -12.46
N GLU A 177 8.89 2.07 -11.87
CA GLU A 177 7.43 2.08 -11.88
C GLU A 177 6.89 3.35 -11.22
N ALA A 178 7.45 3.72 -10.07
CA ALA A 178 7.13 4.97 -9.37
C ALA A 178 7.36 6.20 -10.27
N ALA A 179 8.52 6.30 -10.95
CA ALA A 179 8.81 7.41 -11.85
C ALA A 179 7.84 7.47 -13.05
N LEU A 180 7.51 6.31 -13.65
CA LEU A 180 6.57 6.22 -14.76
C LEU A 180 5.16 6.64 -14.35
N GLN A 181 4.70 6.18 -13.19
CA GLN A 181 3.38 6.52 -12.66
C GLN A 181 3.31 7.97 -12.20
N LEU A 182 4.35 8.50 -11.54
CA LEU A 182 4.44 9.90 -11.14
C LEU A 182 4.25 10.83 -12.34
N ARG A 183 4.91 10.54 -13.47
CA ARG A 183 4.76 11.37 -14.68
C ARG A 183 3.30 11.48 -15.08
N VAL A 184 2.58 10.37 -15.22
CA VAL A 184 1.17 10.41 -15.65
C VAL A 184 0.26 10.95 -14.54
N GLY A 185 0.56 10.63 -13.29
CA GLY A 185 -0.17 11.13 -12.12
C GLY A 185 -0.08 12.64 -11.96
N LEU A 186 1.09 13.22 -12.19
CA LEU A 186 1.31 14.67 -12.19
C LEU A 186 0.54 15.36 -13.31
N GLU A 187 0.56 14.81 -14.52
CA GLU A 187 -0.21 15.34 -15.65
C GLU A 187 -1.71 15.33 -15.36
N ALA A 188 -2.21 14.22 -14.81
CA ALA A 188 -3.60 14.11 -14.36
C ALA A 188 -3.89 15.14 -13.25
N LEU A 189 -2.99 15.29 -12.28
CA LEU A 189 -3.15 16.22 -11.16
C LEU A 189 -3.28 17.65 -11.67
N LEU A 190 -2.39 18.08 -12.56
CA LEU A 190 -2.41 19.41 -13.16
C LEU A 190 -3.63 19.66 -14.05
N ALA A 191 -4.19 18.60 -14.66
CA ALA A 191 -5.40 18.71 -15.50
C ALA A 191 -6.70 18.68 -14.67
N GLU A 192 -6.72 17.95 -13.56
CA GLU A 192 -7.89 17.78 -12.67
C GLU A 192 -7.94 18.84 -11.56
N LEU A 193 -6.82 19.51 -11.28
CA LEU A 193 -6.79 20.75 -10.50
C LEU A 193 -7.23 21.89 -11.41
N GLY A 194 -8.46 22.37 -11.18
CA GLY A 194 -8.98 23.59 -11.78
C GLY A 194 -8.32 24.85 -11.21
N ASP A 195 -9.06 25.97 -11.20
CA ASP A 195 -8.59 27.26 -10.72
C ASP A 195 -8.04 27.14 -9.27
N PRO A 196 -6.87 27.74 -8.94
CA PRO A 196 -6.25 27.56 -7.65
C PRO A 196 -7.23 27.90 -6.53
N ALA A 197 -7.30 27.02 -5.53
CA ALA A 197 -7.94 27.37 -4.27
C ALA A 197 -7.35 28.71 -3.77
N ARG A 198 -8.13 29.51 -3.03
CA ARG A 198 -7.67 30.78 -2.41
C ARG A 198 -6.62 30.57 -1.29
N ASP A 199 -5.82 29.52 -1.37
CA ASP A 199 -4.75 29.16 -0.45
C ASP A 199 -3.40 29.43 -1.14
N PRO A 200 -2.63 30.44 -0.68
CA PRO A 200 -1.33 30.78 -1.24
C PRO A 200 -0.35 29.59 -1.30
N ALA A 201 -0.36 28.72 -0.30
CA ALA A 201 0.52 27.54 -0.27
C ALA A 201 0.12 26.51 -1.35
N HIS A 202 -1.17 26.45 -1.70
CA HIS A 202 -1.64 25.59 -2.78
C HIS A 202 -1.21 26.12 -4.14
N THR A 203 -1.24 27.43 -4.33
CA THR A 203 -0.76 28.09 -5.55
C THR A 203 0.75 27.88 -5.73
N GLU A 204 1.54 28.03 -4.67
CA GLU A 204 3.01 27.83 -4.70
C GLU A 204 3.40 26.39 -5.06
N ASP A 205 2.77 25.39 -4.44
CA ASP A 205 3.00 23.98 -4.80
C ASP A 205 2.61 23.72 -6.27
N LEU A 206 1.51 24.32 -6.73
CA LEU A 206 1.04 24.14 -8.11
C LEU A 206 2.02 24.76 -9.13
N GLU A 207 2.57 25.93 -8.83
CA GLU A 207 3.61 26.56 -9.65
C GLU A 207 4.88 25.71 -9.66
N THR A 208 5.33 25.26 -8.50
CA THR A 208 6.48 24.36 -8.35
C THR A 208 6.32 23.09 -9.20
N LEU A 209 5.14 22.45 -9.15
CA LEU A 209 4.85 21.28 -9.96
C LEU A 209 4.81 21.55 -11.46
N ARG A 210 4.36 22.74 -11.89
CA ARG A 210 4.37 23.15 -13.31
C ARG A 210 5.78 23.35 -13.81
N GLU A 211 6.63 24.01 -13.03
CA GLU A 211 8.03 24.26 -13.36
C GLU A 211 8.82 22.94 -13.46
N ASN A 212 8.58 22.03 -12.52
CA ASN A 212 9.29 20.74 -12.46
C ASN A 212 8.63 19.62 -13.28
N ARG A 213 7.60 19.92 -14.07
CA ARG A 213 6.95 18.97 -14.98
C ARG A 213 7.94 18.34 -15.96
N GLY A 214 8.92 19.12 -16.43
CA GLY A 214 9.99 18.64 -17.30
C GLY A 214 10.84 17.57 -16.62
N GLU A 215 11.17 17.76 -15.35
CA GLU A 215 12.00 16.83 -14.58
C GLU A 215 11.30 15.49 -14.35
N ALA A 216 10.00 15.50 -14.01
CA ALA A 216 9.21 14.28 -13.90
C ALA A 216 9.20 13.48 -15.22
N LYS A 217 9.13 14.18 -16.37
CA LYS A 217 9.22 13.56 -17.69
C LYS A 217 10.60 12.95 -17.94
N GLU A 218 11.66 13.64 -17.58
CA GLU A 218 13.04 13.15 -17.72
C GLU A 218 13.32 11.93 -16.86
N ALA A 219 12.89 11.94 -15.59
CA ALA A 219 13.01 10.81 -14.68
C ALA A 219 12.27 9.57 -15.24
N ALA A 220 11.04 9.75 -15.73
CA ALA A 220 10.29 8.67 -16.37
C ALA A 220 10.96 8.15 -17.66
N ASN A 221 11.55 9.03 -18.47
CA ASN A 221 12.28 8.62 -19.67
C ASN A 221 13.54 7.83 -19.31
N ALA A 222 14.28 8.23 -18.28
CA ALA A 222 15.43 7.48 -17.77
C ALA A 222 15.00 6.10 -17.24
N ALA A 223 13.87 6.03 -16.54
CA ALA A 223 13.30 4.76 -16.07
C ALA A 223 12.91 3.81 -17.21
N LEU A 224 12.55 4.31 -18.41
CA LEU A 224 12.25 3.45 -19.56
C LEU A 224 13.49 2.72 -20.07
N THR A 225 14.66 3.37 -20.07
CA THR A 225 15.88 2.86 -20.70
C THR A 225 16.77 2.05 -19.76
N GLY A 226 16.56 2.12 -18.45
CA GLY A 226 17.36 1.38 -17.47
C GLY A 226 17.07 1.78 -16.03
N GLU A 227 18.10 1.71 -15.18
CA GLU A 227 18.03 2.13 -13.78
C GLU A 227 17.87 3.65 -13.67
N LEU A 228 17.14 4.08 -12.64
CA LEU A 228 16.92 5.49 -12.32
C LEU A 228 18.11 6.00 -11.49
N PRO A 229 18.89 6.99 -11.97
CA PRO A 229 19.99 7.55 -11.19
C PRO A 229 19.50 8.13 -9.86
N GLU A 230 20.32 8.06 -8.80
CA GLU A 230 19.93 8.48 -7.45
C GLU A 230 19.45 9.94 -7.39
N GLN A 231 20.06 10.83 -8.17
CA GLN A 231 19.60 12.22 -8.30
C GLN A 231 18.16 12.31 -8.84
N ARG A 232 17.81 11.47 -9.82
CA ARG A 232 16.45 11.42 -10.40
C ARG A 232 15.47 10.75 -9.46
N LEU A 233 15.93 9.78 -8.65
CA LEU A 233 15.11 9.20 -7.59
C LEU A 233 14.73 10.24 -6.55
N ALA A 234 15.69 11.03 -6.06
CA ALA A 234 15.43 12.10 -5.11
C ALA A 234 14.41 13.11 -5.66
N GLN A 235 14.50 13.45 -6.96
CA GLN A 235 13.49 14.29 -7.63
C GLN A 235 12.09 13.64 -7.64
N VAL A 236 12.00 12.33 -7.91
CA VAL A 236 10.72 11.60 -7.86
C VAL A 236 10.13 11.64 -6.45
N GLU A 237 10.95 11.41 -5.42
CA GLU A 237 10.53 11.46 -4.01
C GLU A 237 9.97 12.84 -3.63
N GLU A 238 10.69 13.90 -4.00
CA GLU A 238 10.30 15.28 -3.72
C GLU A 238 8.99 15.68 -4.42
N LEU A 239 8.91 15.45 -5.73
CA LEU A 239 7.73 15.80 -6.53
C LEU A 239 6.50 15.01 -6.10
N LEU A 240 6.66 13.73 -5.79
CA LEU A 240 5.58 12.92 -5.23
C LEU A 240 5.14 13.45 -3.87
N GLY A 241 6.09 13.84 -3.01
CA GLY A 241 5.81 14.48 -1.72
C GLY A 241 4.98 15.77 -1.86
N ILE A 242 5.27 16.61 -2.85
CA ILE A 242 4.46 17.81 -3.17
C ILE A 242 3.05 17.39 -3.60
N CYS A 243 2.92 16.46 -4.55
CA CYS A 243 1.64 15.97 -5.04
C CYS A 243 0.75 15.45 -3.89
N GLU A 244 1.31 14.66 -2.98
CA GLU A 244 0.59 14.12 -1.83
C GLU A 244 0.13 15.19 -0.84
N ARG A 245 0.97 16.22 -0.59
CA ARG A 245 0.55 17.36 0.24
C ARG A 245 -0.65 18.07 -0.39
N MET A 246 -0.65 18.27 -1.71
CA MET A 246 -1.78 18.87 -2.41
C MET A 246 -3.05 18.01 -2.30
N LEU A 247 -2.94 16.69 -2.48
CA LEU A 247 -4.07 15.77 -2.29
C LEU A 247 -4.61 15.80 -0.85
N ARG A 248 -3.72 15.84 0.16
CA ARG A 248 -4.11 15.96 1.57
C ARG A 248 -4.85 17.27 1.84
N ARG A 249 -4.35 18.41 1.37
CA ARG A 249 -5.04 19.71 1.55
C ARG A 249 -6.41 19.73 0.88
N ARG A 250 -6.53 19.18 -0.32
CA ARG A 250 -7.80 19.10 -1.04
C ARG A 250 -8.85 18.25 -0.32
N ARG A 251 -8.42 17.16 0.32
CA ARG A 251 -9.31 16.34 1.17
C ARG A 251 -9.82 17.11 2.39
N VAL A 252 -8.99 17.96 2.98
CA VAL A 252 -9.41 18.83 4.10
C VAL A 252 -10.35 19.94 3.65
N LEU A 253 -10.16 20.50 2.45
CA LEU A 253 -11.00 21.59 1.92
C LEU A 253 -12.35 21.12 1.35
N ARG A 254 -12.49 19.82 1.02
CA ARG A 254 -13.73 19.23 0.47
C ARG A 254 -14.62 18.55 1.52
N GLY A 255 -14.10 18.28 2.71
CA GLY A 255 -14.84 17.72 3.85
C GLY A 255 -15.43 18.81 4.72
#